data_AF-A0A838Y7M3-F1
#
_entry.id   AF-A0A838Y7M3-F1
#
_cell.length_a   1.000
_cell.length_b   1.000
_cell.length_c   1.000
_cell.angle_alpha   90.00
_cell.angle_beta   90.00
_cell.angle_gamma   90.00
#
_symmetry.space_group_name_H-M   'P 1'
#
loop_
_entity.id
_entity.type
_entity.pdbx_description
1 polymer ?
#
loop_
_entity_poly.entity_id
_entity_poly.type
_entity_poly.pdbx_seq_one_letter_code
_entity_poly.pdbx_strand_id
1 'polypeptide(L)'
;MPLPRPLANLLALPPLLAAGSFALTHSLFWPLLLYLGMSVLTFAVYAWDKRQAIHHGRRTPEKLLHWLELLGGWPGGVLGQYWLHHKSSKGSYQLAFWLIVLAHWLAWGGWIAWLWHVAHPV
;
A
#
# COMPACT_ATOMS: atom_id res chain seq x y z
N MET A 1 15.60 10.41 -1.55
CA MET A 1 14.86 11.54 -0.92
C MET A 1 13.59 10.97 -0.31
N PRO A 2 13.35 11.08 1.01
CA PRO A 2 12.04 10.75 1.55
C PRO A 2 11.01 11.71 0.95
N LEU A 3 9.94 11.19 0.38
CA LEU A 3 8.91 12.03 -0.24
C LEU A 3 8.27 12.96 0.80
N PRO A 4 7.91 14.20 0.42
CA PRO A 4 7.20 15.12 1.30
C PRO A 4 5.92 14.49 1.86
N ARG A 5 5.72 14.64 3.18
CA ARG A 5 4.61 14.08 3.98
C ARG A 5 3.21 14.16 3.34
N PRO A 6 2.77 15.27 2.70
CA PRO A 6 1.45 15.32 2.07
C PRO A 6 1.35 14.48 0.78
N LEU A 7 2.44 14.31 0.03
CA LEU A 7 2.44 13.54 -1.21
C LEU A 7 2.20 12.05 -0.97
N ALA A 8 2.71 11.51 0.13
CA ALA A 8 2.51 10.11 0.48
C ALA A 8 1.04 9.79 0.78
N ASN A 9 0.33 10.69 1.48
CA ASN A 9 -1.10 10.53 1.77
C ASN A 9 -1.96 10.73 0.50
N LEU A 10 -1.57 11.67 -0.37
CA LEU A 10 -2.24 11.91 -1.64
C LEU A 10 -2.17 10.70 -2.58
N LEU A 11 -1.08 9.94 -2.52
CA LEU A 11 -0.90 8.73 -3.33
C LEU A 11 -1.66 7.52 -2.78
N ALA A 12 -1.98 7.51 -1.48
CA ALA A 12 -2.73 6.46 -0.80
C ALA A 12 -4.26 6.51 -1.04
N LEU A 13 -4.79 7.72 -1.23
CA LEU A 13 -6.23 7.99 -1.32
C LEU A 13 -6.91 7.37 -2.55
N PRO A 14 -6.40 7.52 -3.79
CA PRO A 14 -7.15 7.09 -4.99
C PRO A 14 -7.44 5.58 -5.06
N PRO A 15 -6.50 4.68 -4.71
CA PRO A 15 -6.80 3.24 -4.73
C PRO A 15 -7.74 2.80 -3.59
N LEU A 16 -7.69 3.45 -2.43
CA LEU A 16 -8.65 3.20 -1.34
C LEU A 16 -10.06 3.65 -1.73
N LEU A 17 -10.18 4.78 -2.42
CA LEU A 17 -11.45 5.28 -2.97
C LEU A 17 -11.96 4.37 -4.10
N ALA A 18 -11.08 3.85 -4.96
CA ALA A 18 -11.44 2.90 -6.00
C ALA A 18 -11.89 1.53 -5.45
N ALA A 19 -11.22 1.01 -4.41
CA ALA A 19 -11.67 -0.18 -3.72
C ALA A 19 -13.02 0.03 -3.00
N GLY A 20 -13.23 1.22 -2.43
CA GLY A 20 -14.51 1.63 -1.85
C GLY A 20 -15.63 1.73 -2.88
N SER A 21 -15.38 2.33 -4.04
CA SER A 21 -16.37 2.44 -5.12
C SER A 21 -16.74 1.06 -5.69
N PHE A 22 -15.79 0.13 -5.77
CA PHE A 22 -16.03 -1.26 -6.13
C PHE A 22 -16.95 -1.99 -5.13
N ALA A 23 -16.66 -1.85 -3.83
CA ALA A 23 -17.48 -2.45 -2.78
C ALA A 23 -18.94 -1.95 -2.82
N LEU A 24 -19.13 -0.65 -3.11
CA LEU A 24 -20.46 -0.04 -3.24
C LEU A 24 -21.19 -0.44 -4.52
N THR A 25 -20.49 -0.68 -5.63
CA THR A 25 -21.12 -1.06 -6.91
C THR A 25 -21.45 -2.56 -7.00
N HIS A 26 -20.63 -3.42 -6.42
CA HIS A 26 -20.77 -4.88 -6.59
C HIS A 26 -21.24 -5.61 -5.32
N SER A 27 -21.49 -4.89 -4.21
CA SER A 27 -21.81 -5.47 -2.88
C SER A 27 -20.73 -6.44 -2.35
N LEU A 28 -19.51 -6.33 -2.86
CA LEU A 28 -18.37 -7.20 -2.50
C LEU A 28 -17.40 -6.42 -1.60
N PHE A 29 -17.57 -6.55 -0.29
CA PHE A 29 -16.72 -5.87 0.72
C PHE A 29 -15.38 -6.58 0.97
N TRP A 30 -15.20 -7.80 0.48
CA TRP A 30 -14.00 -8.61 0.72
C TRP A 30 -12.68 -7.93 0.28
N PRO A 31 -12.59 -7.18 -0.84
CA PRO A 31 -11.34 -6.53 -1.25
C PRO A 31 -10.98 -5.40 -0.30
N LEU A 32 -11.98 -4.68 0.23
CA LEU A 32 -11.81 -3.61 1.19
C LEU A 32 -11.29 -4.15 2.52
N LEU A 33 -11.88 -5.25 3.01
CA LEU A 33 -11.43 -5.94 4.22
C LEU A 33 -10.02 -6.49 4.07
N LEU A 34 -9.69 -7.03 2.89
CA LEU A 34 -8.34 -7.52 2.60
C LEU A 34 -7.32 -6.38 2.62
N TYR A 35 -7.62 -5.25 1.95
CA TYR A 35 -6.76 -4.07 1.99
C TYR A 35 -6.56 -3.52 3.40
N LEU A 36 -7.63 -3.44 4.18
CA LEU A 36 -7.58 -2.94 5.55
C LEU A 36 -6.77 -3.89 6.45
N GLY A 37 -7.05 -5.19 6.37
CA GLY A 37 -6.34 -6.23 7.11
C GLY A 37 -4.85 -6.27 6.76
N MET A 38 -4.52 -6.25 5.48
CA MET A 38 -3.13 -6.23 5.00
C MET A 38 -2.41 -4.93 5.37
N SER A 39 -3.12 -3.80 5.42
CA SER A 39 -2.56 -2.53 5.88
C SER A 39 -2.21 -2.58 7.37
N VAL A 40 -3.12 -3.08 8.20
CA VAL A 40 -2.86 -3.27 9.64
C VAL A 40 -1.70 -4.25 9.86
N LEU A 41 -1.68 -5.36 9.12
CA LEU A 41 -0.62 -6.35 9.22
C LEU A 41 0.74 -5.77 8.81
N THR A 42 0.81 -5.05 7.69
CA THR A 42 2.05 -4.39 7.23
C THR A 42 2.56 -3.40 8.27
N PHE A 43 1.67 -2.58 8.83
CA PHE A 43 2.04 -1.63 9.88
C PHE A 43 2.56 -2.33 11.14
N ALA A 44 1.90 -3.41 11.58
CA ALA A 44 2.32 -4.20 12.73
C ALA A 44 3.71 -4.84 12.51
N VAL A 45 3.96 -5.39 11.31
CA VAL A 45 5.26 -5.97 10.95
C VAL A 45 6.35 -4.89 10.92
N TYR A 46 6.06 -3.70 10.40
CA TYR A 46 6.97 -2.56 10.46
C TYR A 46 7.30 -2.13 11.90
N ALA A 47 6.28 -2.07 12.77
CA ALA A 47 6.46 -1.76 14.19
C ALA A 47 7.30 -2.83 14.89
N TRP A 48 7.07 -4.10 14.57
CA TRP A 48 7.84 -5.22 15.06
C TRP A 48 9.31 -5.13 14.61
N ASP A 49 9.56 -4.86 13.32
CA ASP A 49 10.92 -4.73 12.80
C ASP A 49 11.71 -3.62 13.52
N LYS A 50 11.06 -2.48 13.79
CA LYS A 50 11.65 -1.39 14.56
C LYS A 50 11.98 -1.81 15.99
N ARG A 51 11.09 -2.56 16.67
CA ARG A 51 11.36 -3.09 18.01
C ARG A 51 12.54 -4.06 18.01
N GLN A 52 12.59 -4.99 17.03
CA GLN A 52 13.70 -5.92 16.90
C GLN A 52 15.04 -5.22 16.63
N ALA A 53 15.03 -4.10 15.88
CA ALA A 53 16.22 -3.29 15.67
C ALA A 53 16.77 -2.65 16.95
N ILE A 54 15.90 -2.30 17.93
CA ILE A 54 16.29 -1.75 19.23
C ILE A 54 16.79 -2.85 20.17
N HIS A 55 16.16 -4.02 20.17
CA HIS A 55 16.49 -5.14 21.06
C HIS A 55 17.55 -6.10 20.50
N HIS A 56 18.29 -5.71 19.45
CA HIS A 56 19.28 -6.55 18.76
C HIS A 56 18.75 -7.92 18.28
N GLY A 57 17.45 -7.99 18.00
CA GLY A 57 16.80 -9.21 17.54
C GLY A 57 16.87 -9.39 16.02
N ARG A 58 16.19 -10.43 15.53
CA ARG A 58 16.20 -10.81 14.10
C ARG A 58 15.40 -9.81 13.28
N ARG A 59 16.06 -9.11 12.36
CA ARG A 59 15.41 -8.20 11.40
C ARG A 59 14.58 -8.98 10.38
N THR A 60 13.48 -8.37 9.98
CA THR A 60 12.51 -8.89 9.02
C THR A 60 13.10 -8.73 7.60
N PRO A 61 13.04 -9.78 6.76
CA PRO A 61 13.56 -9.70 5.39
C PRO A 61 12.72 -8.72 4.55
N GLU A 62 13.40 -7.90 3.74
CA GLU A 62 12.76 -6.88 2.89
C GLU A 62 11.76 -7.49 1.90
N LYS A 63 12.05 -8.71 1.42
CA LYS A 63 11.15 -9.46 0.55
C LYS A 63 9.78 -9.68 1.19
N LEU A 64 9.71 -9.97 2.49
CA LEU A 64 8.42 -10.18 3.18
C LEU A 64 7.64 -8.88 3.25
N LEU A 65 8.31 -7.75 3.53
CA LEU A 65 7.66 -6.44 3.58
C LEU A 65 7.06 -6.07 2.22
N HIS A 66 7.82 -6.27 1.13
CA HIS A 66 7.33 -6.04 -0.23
C HIS A 66 6.17 -6.96 -0.62
N TRP A 67 6.15 -8.21 -0.14
CA TRP A 67 4.98 -9.09 -0.36
C TRP A 67 3.73 -8.57 0.34
N LEU A 68 3.84 -8.11 1.59
CA LEU A 68 2.72 -7.55 2.32
C LEU A 68 2.19 -6.28 1.63
N GLU A 69 3.11 -5.44 1.15
CA GLU A 69 2.79 -4.24 0.38
C GLU A 69 2.07 -4.57 -0.93
N LEU A 70 2.55 -5.58 -1.65
CA LEU A 70 1.98 -6.04 -2.92
C LEU A 70 0.58 -6.65 -2.75
N LEU A 71 0.31 -7.29 -1.62
CA LEU A 71 -1.00 -7.86 -1.29
C LEU A 71 -2.04 -6.82 -0.81
N GLY A 72 -1.77 -5.52 -0.99
CA GLY A 72 -2.67 -4.43 -0.59
C GLY A 72 -2.32 -3.78 0.75
N GLY A 73 -1.21 -4.18 1.38
CA GLY A 73 -0.74 -3.62 2.64
C GLY A 73 0.07 -2.33 2.53
N TRP A 74 0.35 -1.87 1.30
CA TRP A 74 1.13 -0.66 1.06
C TRP A 74 0.57 0.61 1.72
N PRO A 75 -0.76 0.84 1.95
CA PRO A 75 -1.23 1.99 2.72
C PRO A 75 -0.75 1.95 4.17
N GLY A 76 -0.78 0.76 4.79
CA GLY A 76 -0.16 0.51 6.08
C GLY A 76 1.36 0.66 6.07
N GLY A 77 2.00 0.32 4.95
CA GLY A 77 3.41 0.59 4.68
C GLY A 77 3.73 2.09 4.65
N VAL A 78 2.94 2.91 3.95
CA VAL A 78 3.08 4.39 3.94
C VAL A 78 2.97 4.94 5.37
N LEU A 79 1.95 4.52 6.12
CA LEU A 79 1.77 4.89 7.53
C LEU A 79 2.98 4.45 8.39
N GLY A 80 3.48 3.25 8.18
CA GLY A 80 4.67 2.73 8.85
C GLY A 80 5.92 3.55 8.55
N GLN A 81 6.16 3.90 7.28
CA GLN A 81 7.27 4.77 6.88
C GLN A 81 7.14 6.18 7.50
N TYR A 82 5.92 6.70 7.60
CA TYR A 82 5.63 8.03 8.16
C TYR A 82 5.81 8.08 9.69
N TRP A 83 5.17 7.18 10.45
CA TRP A 83 5.20 7.20 11.92
C TRP A 83 6.50 6.63 12.48
N LEU A 84 6.97 5.53 11.90
CA LEU A 84 8.11 4.80 12.44
C LEU A 84 9.44 5.28 11.85
N HIS A 85 9.42 6.13 10.82
CA HIS A 85 10.61 6.57 10.07
C HIS A 85 11.44 5.38 9.57
N HIS A 86 10.75 4.27 9.30
CA HIS A 86 11.38 3.00 8.98
C HIS A 86 11.70 2.92 7.49
N LYS A 87 12.98 2.72 7.14
CA LYS A 87 13.49 2.51 5.76
C LYS A 87 13.04 3.55 4.71
N SER A 88 12.76 4.79 5.12
CA SER A 88 12.45 5.91 4.21
C SER A 88 13.67 6.46 3.46
N SER A 89 14.88 6.21 3.96
CA SER A 89 16.14 6.67 3.37
C SER A 89 16.82 5.62 2.46
N LYS A 90 16.41 4.35 2.53
CA LYS A 90 17.02 3.27 1.73
C LYS A 90 16.46 3.29 0.30
N GLY A 91 17.24 3.80 -0.64
CA GLY A 91 16.80 3.99 -2.03
C GLY A 91 16.28 2.72 -2.72
N SER A 92 16.93 1.57 -2.52
CA SER A 92 16.49 0.29 -3.10
C SER A 92 15.13 -0.18 -2.56
N TYR A 93 14.85 0.06 -1.28
CA TYR A 93 13.57 -0.26 -0.65
C TYR A 93 12.47 0.64 -1.18
N GLN A 94 12.74 1.95 -1.25
CA GLN A 94 11.80 2.93 -1.79
C GLN A 94 11.48 2.65 -3.25
N LEU A 95 12.47 2.29 -4.08
CA LEU A 95 12.22 1.94 -5.48
C LEU A 95 11.22 0.77 -5.60
N ALA A 96 11.46 -0.34 -4.89
CA ALA A 96 10.57 -1.49 -4.91
C ALA A 96 9.17 -1.13 -4.37
N PHE A 97 9.10 -0.36 -3.28
CA PHE A 97 7.85 0.14 -2.71
C PHE A 97 7.05 0.96 -3.73
N TRP A 98 7.68 1.93 -4.41
CA TRP A 98 7.00 2.79 -5.38
C TRP A 98 6.59 2.04 -6.65
N LEU A 99 7.34 1.02 -7.07
CA LEU A 99 6.91 0.14 -8.14
C LEU A 99 5.62 -0.62 -7.78
N ILE A 100 5.50 -1.09 -6.53
CA ILE A 100 4.29 -1.75 -6.03
C ILE A 100 3.10 -0.78 -6.02
N VAL A 101 3.30 0.45 -5.55
CA VAL A 101 2.26 1.48 -5.55
C VAL A 101 1.82 1.81 -6.98
N LEU A 102 2.77 1.99 -7.91
CA LEU A 102 2.48 2.25 -9.32
C LEU A 102 1.71 1.09 -9.96
N ALA A 103 2.09 -0.16 -9.69
CA ALA A 103 1.38 -1.33 -10.20
C ALA A 103 -0.09 -1.35 -9.76
N HIS A 104 -0.38 -1.01 -8.50
CA HIS A 104 -1.76 -0.88 -8.03
C HIS A 104 -2.50 0.26 -8.72
N TRP A 105 -1.86 1.41 -8.90
CA TRP A 105 -2.45 2.54 -9.62
C TRP A 105 -2.81 2.20 -11.06
N LEU A 106 -1.94 1.50 -11.79
CA LEU A 106 -2.21 1.05 -13.15
C LEU A 106 -3.34 0.03 -13.19
N ALA A 107 -3.37 -0.92 -12.26
CA ALA A 107 -4.43 -1.92 -12.17
C ALA A 107 -5.80 -1.28 -11.92
N TRP A 108 -5.90 -0.40 -10.92
CA TRP A 108 -7.14 0.32 -10.59
C TRP A 108 -7.54 1.30 -11.69
N GLY A 109 -6.60 2.07 -12.23
CA GLY A 109 -6.86 3.02 -13.32
C GLY A 109 -7.34 2.33 -14.60
N GLY A 110 -6.69 1.23 -14.99
CA GLY A 110 -7.10 0.42 -16.13
C GLY A 110 -8.48 -0.21 -15.94
N TRP A 111 -8.77 -0.70 -14.74
CA TRP A 111 -10.09 -1.23 -14.39
C TRP A 111 -11.19 -0.17 -14.48
N ILE A 112 -10.96 1.03 -13.91
CA ILE A 112 -11.92 2.14 -13.97
C ILE A 112 -12.14 2.58 -15.42
N ALA A 113 -11.07 2.69 -16.22
CA ALA A 113 -11.18 3.02 -17.63
C ALA A 113 -11.98 1.96 -18.41
N TRP A 114 -11.78 0.69 -18.11
CA TRP A 114 -12.55 -0.41 -18.69
C TRP A 114 -14.04 -0.32 -18.30
N LEU A 115 -14.35 -0.10 -17.02
CA LEU A 115 -15.73 0.10 -16.56
C LEU A 115 -16.39 1.29 -17.25
N TRP A 116 -15.67 2.42 -17.37
CA TRP A 116 -16.17 3.59 -18.08
C TRP A 116 -16.52 3.27 -19.53
N HIS A 117 -15.62 2.57 -20.24
CA HIS A 117 -15.83 2.18 -21.63
C HIS A 117 -17.03 1.24 -21.80
N VAL A 118 -17.18 0.24 -20.92
CA VAL A 118 -18.32 -0.69 -20.95
C VAL A 118 -19.65 0.03 -20.66
N ALA A 119 -19.65 1.02 -19.75
CA ALA A 119 -20.84 1.78 -19.41
C ALA A 119 -21.26 2.80 -20.48
N HIS A 120 -20.32 3.24 -21.33
CA HIS A 120 -20.55 4.24 -22.38
C HIS A 120 -20.09 3.69 -23.73
N PRO A 121 -20.79 2.69 -24.29
CA PRO A 121 -20.51 2.22 -25.63
C PRO A 121 -20.81 3.36 -26.61
N VAL A 122 -19.78 3.84 -27.29
CA VAL A 122 -19.90 4.76 -28.44
C VAL A 122 -20.54 4.09 -29.64
#